data_AF-A0A7C5TEX4-F1
#
_entry.id   AF-A0A7C5TEX4-F1
#
_cell.length_a   1.000
_cell.length_b   1.000
_cell.length_c   1.000
_cell.angle_alpha   90.00
_cell.angle_beta   90.00
_cell.angle_gamma   90.00
#
_symmetry.space_group_name_H-M   'P 1'
#
loop_
_entity.id
_entity.type
_entity.pdbx_description
1 polymer ?
#
loop_
_entity_poly.entity_id
_entity_poly.type
_entity_poly.pdbx_seq_one_letter_code
_entity_poly.pdbx_strand_id
1 'polypeptide(L)' 'HKPVLHGVGWPGDVKKIALKIDKIKQLGFKPKLNSKEAIKLTVKNLINETQ' A
#
# COMPACT_ATOMS: atom_id res chain seq x y z
N HIS A 1 -12.55 25.98 0.12
CA HIS A 1 -12.68 24.51 0.14
C HIS A 1 -12.17 24.03 1.49
N LYS A 2 -13.02 23.42 2.34
CA LYS A 2 -12.64 23.05 3.72
C LYS A 2 -11.50 22.01 3.66
N PRO A 3 -10.33 22.26 4.26
CA PRO A 3 -9.30 21.23 4.35
C PRO A 3 -9.93 20.09 5.12
N VAL A 4 -9.88 18.88 4.57
CA VAL A 4 -10.53 17.72 5.17
C VAL A 4 -9.88 17.52 6.55
N LEU A 5 -10.60 17.99 7.57
CA LEU A 5 -10.22 17.97 8.97
C LEU A 5 -9.78 16.52 9.27
N HIS A 6 -8.63 16.34 9.94
CA HIS A 6 -8.09 15.06 10.42
C HIS A 6 -7.10 14.30 9.51
N GLY A 7 -6.65 14.87 8.38
CA GLY A 7 -5.52 14.32 7.61
C GLY A 7 -5.87 13.10 6.75
N VAL A 8 -7.00 13.21 6.04
CA VAL A 8 -7.46 12.29 4.99
C VAL A 8 -7.65 13.10 3.71
N GLY A 9 -7.40 12.51 2.55
CA GLY A 9 -7.32 13.26 1.28
C GLY A 9 -8.68 13.70 0.73
N TRP A 10 -9.74 12.93 0.98
CA TRP A 10 -11.08 13.14 0.45
C TRP A 10 -12.15 12.43 1.32
N PRO A 11 -13.45 12.76 1.18
CA PRO A 11 -14.52 12.05 1.88
C PRO A 11 -14.50 10.55 1.57
N GLY A 12 -14.34 9.72 2.60
CA GLY A 12 -14.26 8.25 2.47
C GLY A 12 -12.84 7.68 2.40
N ASP A 13 -11.80 8.52 2.39
CA ASP A 13 -10.41 8.04 2.50
C ASP A 13 -10.14 7.45 3.90
N VAL A 14 -9.64 6.21 3.92
CA VAL A 14 -9.37 5.47 5.15
C VAL A 14 -7.91 5.66 5.53
N LYS A 15 -7.68 6.51 6.54
CA LYS A 15 -6.34 6.92 7.01
C LYS A 15 -5.37 5.78 7.35
N LYS A 16 -5.87 4.66 7.86
CA LYS A 16 -5.05 3.50 8.28
C LYS A 16 -5.73 2.21 7.86
N ILE A 17 -5.04 1.38 7.09
CA ILE A 17 -5.52 0.07 6.66
C ILE A 17 -4.43 -0.98 6.76
N ALA A 18 -4.78 -2.13 7.34
CA ALA A 18 -3.99 -3.34 7.34
C ALA A 18 -4.95 -4.53 7.37
N LEU A 19 -4.85 -5.42 6.37
CA LEU A 19 -5.75 -6.56 6.25
C LEU A 19 -5.13 -7.81 6.88
N LYS A 20 -5.98 -8.60 7.55
CA LYS A 20 -5.59 -9.91 8.08
C LYS A 20 -5.45 -10.92 6.94
N ILE A 21 -4.29 -11.54 6.83
CA ILE A 21 -3.96 -12.47 5.73
C ILE A 21 -3.78 -13.93 6.19
N ASP A 22 -4.27 -14.29 7.38
CA ASP A 22 -4.02 -15.61 7.96
C ASP A 22 -4.63 -16.75 7.14
N LYS A 23 -5.81 -16.54 6.55
CA LYS A 23 -6.47 -17.53 5.69
C LYS A 23 -5.60 -17.88 4.47
N ILE A 24 -5.00 -16.89 3.81
CA ILE A 24 -4.17 -17.15 2.64
C ILE A 24 -2.80 -17.72 3.02
N LYS A 25 -2.25 -17.33 4.19
CA LYS A 25 -1.04 -17.95 4.73
C LYS A 25 -1.20 -19.45 5.00
N GLN A 26 -2.37 -19.87 5.47
CA GLN A 26 -2.69 -21.30 5.67
C GLN A 26 -2.67 -22.10 4.36
N LEU A 27 -2.94 -21.44 3.23
CA LEU A 27 -2.83 -22.05 1.89
C LEU A 27 -1.39 -22.06 1.34
N GLY A 28 -0.39 -21.68 2.16
CA GLY A 28 1.01 -21.67 1.77
C GLY A 28 1.50 -20.36 1.16
N PHE A 29 0.66 -19.31 1.10
CA PHE A 29 1.10 -18.01 0.63
C PHE A 29 2.09 -17.36 1.60
N LYS A 30 3.25 -16.96 1.07
CA LYS A 30 4.27 -16.18 1.80
C LYS A 30 4.62 -14.93 0.98
N PRO A 31 4.40 -13.71 1.52
CA PRO A 31 4.82 -12.50 0.84
C PRO A 31 6.35 -12.50 0.69
N LYS A 32 6.82 -12.20 -0.52
CA LYS A 32 8.25 -12.13 -0.84
C LYS A 32 8.89 -10.83 -0.35
N LEU A 33 8.10 -9.78 -0.21
CA LEU A 33 8.53 -8.43 0.15
C LEU A 33 7.66 -7.89 1.28
N ASN A 34 8.24 -7.06 2.14
CA ASN A 34 7.46 -6.19 3.02
C ASN A 34 6.98 -4.92 2.29
N SER A 35 6.11 -4.13 2.91
CA SER A 35 5.54 -2.92 2.28
C SER A 35 6.60 -1.92 1.82
N LYS A 36 7.65 -1.70 2.60
CA LYS A 36 8.72 -0.74 2.26
C LYS A 36 9.52 -1.21 1.05
N GLU A 37 9.84 -2.50 0.99
CA GLU A 37 10.56 -3.11 -0.13
C GLU A 37 9.73 -3.09 -1.41
N ALA A 38 8.45 -3.45 -1.32
CA ALA A 38 7.52 -3.43 -2.46
C ALA A 38 7.42 -2.03 -3.07
N ILE A 39 7.23 -0.99 -2.24
CA ILE A 39 7.18 0.41 -2.70
C ILE A 39 8.49 0.80 -3.41
N LYS A 40 9.64 0.50 -2.80
CA LYS A 40 10.94 0.84 -3.37
C LYS A 40 11.17 0.16 -4.74
N LEU A 41 10.76 -1.09 -4.88
CA LEU A 41 10.86 -1.81 -6.16
C LEU A 41 9.95 -1.19 -7.21
N THR A 42 8.68 -0.90 -6.87
CA THR A 42 7.73 -0.27 -7.80
C THR A 42 8.22 1.10 -8.27
N VAL A 43 8.74 1.95 -7.38
CA VAL A 43 9.28 3.27 -7.75
C VAL A 43 10.44 3.13 -8.73
N LYS A 44 11.37 2.19 -8.50
CA LYS A 44 12.49 1.95 -9.43
C LYS A 44 12.00 1.50 -10.81
N ASN A 45 11.02 0.61 -10.85
CA ASN A 45 10.47 0.13 -12.11
C ASN A 45 9.78 1.25 -12.89
N LEU A 46 8.93 2.05 -12.23
CA LEU A 46 8.23 3.16 -12.88
C LEU A 46 9.19 4.22 -13.44
N ILE A 47 10.26 4.55 -12.70
CA ILE A 47 11.28 5.49 -13.21
C ILE A 47 11.90 4.95 -14.51
N ASN A 48 12.22 3.65 -14.55
CA ASN A 48 12.79 3.00 -15.73
C ASN A 48 11.78 2.82 -16.89
N GLU A 49 10.48 2.78 -16.61
CA GLU A 49 9.43 2.72 -17.65
C GLU A 49 9.23 4.07 -18.36
N THR A 50 9.53 5.17 -17.67
CA THR A 50 9.34 6.53 -18.19
C THR A 50 10.60 7.16 -18.80
N GLN A 51 11.74 6.47 -18.76
CA GLN A 51 13.00 6.89 -19.36
C GLN A 51 13.20 6.24 -20.72
#